data_AF-A0A2W6B099-F1
#
_entry.id   AF-A0A2W6B099-F1
#
_cell.length_a   1.000
_cell.length_b   1.000
_cell.length_c   1.000
_cell.angle_alpha   90.00
_cell.angle_beta   90.00
_cell.angle_gamma   90.00
#
_symmetry.space_group_name_H-M   'P 1'
#
loop_
_entity.id
_entity.type
_entity.pdbx_description
1 polymer ?
#
loop_
_entity_poly.entity_id
_entity_poly.type
_entity_poly.pdbx_seq_one_letter_code
_entity_poly.pdbx_strand_id
1 'polypeptide(L)'
;MMHEPAPARTSRVSICPDPLFVIGSPRSGTTSLARALGEHSHFWTAADLDVMRHVRAFGGVGAVAPVSKGEAKRRDFEQDEFVRFLGDCMSALFTGRSGGRRWIVAKPYTVYFADLLAGMFPDASFVHILRDARGAVGSLLSTLKTTGLGREALWGRDRVPGTPRQFRDACVTWKSEVQAAMEFAEAHPGRCLTVQYEELVADAGEAFGAIYRFLGVPPEERPIDCIRSQGVNSSLPYRMPMVEGTSNPWQAWGRERKRTFMEEAGEALLRYGVVAEAEALQMEEDARGAAENTWSSPVGHELYVWYAREAVKREVPQGAVVLVVSKGDERLLELGDREAWHFPRDEDGEYPGYYPADSEEAIDQLERLRAQGAEYLVIPQSGLWWLEHYRGFREHLQTQYSYLHGDEHMTLYRLENPG
;
A
#
# COMPACT_ATOMS: atom_id res chain seq x y z
N MET A 1 21.88 -8.00 59.65
CA MET A 1 22.45 -7.10 58.62
C MET A 1 21.30 -6.57 57.81
N MET A 2 20.88 -5.34 58.07
CA MET A 2 19.85 -4.67 57.28
C MET A 2 20.51 -4.21 55.98
N HIS A 3 20.02 -4.66 54.83
CA HIS A 3 20.46 -4.12 53.54
C HIS A 3 19.96 -2.68 53.44
N GLU A 4 20.88 -1.71 53.45
CA GLU A 4 20.58 -0.35 53.03
C GLU A 4 20.03 -0.38 51.59
N PRO A 5 18.89 0.27 51.31
CA PRO A 5 18.45 0.44 49.94
C PRO A 5 19.49 1.29 49.21
N ALA A 6 19.95 0.80 48.05
CA ALA A 6 20.85 1.55 47.19
C ALA A 6 20.27 2.95 46.94
N PRO A 7 21.08 4.03 47.01
CA PRO A 7 20.59 5.37 46.80
C PRO A 7 19.92 5.45 45.43
N ALA A 8 18.66 5.90 45.41
CA ALA A 8 17.95 6.17 44.17
C ALA A 8 18.82 7.09 43.32
N ARG A 9 19.23 6.62 42.12
CA ARG A 9 19.89 7.47 41.14
C ARG A 9 18.89 8.53 40.68
N THR A 10 18.81 9.65 41.39
CA THR A 10 18.10 10.85 40.94
C THR A 10 18.99 11.58 39.93
N SER A 11 19.29 10.94 38.80
CA SER A 11 19.75 11.70 37.64
C SER A 11 18.56 12.54 37.19
N ARG A 12 18.67 13.87 37.19
CA ARG A 12 17.69 14.73 36.51
C ARG A 12 17.56 14.23 35.08
N VAL A 13 16.39 13.70 34.77
CA VAL A 13 16.09 13.16 33.45
C VAL A 13 15.81 14.36 32.55
N SER A 14 16.69 14.60 31.58
CA SER A 14 16.47 15.63 30.57
C SER A 14 15.40 15.14 29.60
N ILE A 15 14.43 16.01 29.29
CA ILE A 15 13.37 15.76 28.32
C ILE A 15 13.44 16.82 27.21
N CYS A 16 13.27 16.39 25.97
CA CYS A 16 13.05 17.28 24.83
C CYS A 16 11.56 17.69 24.88
N PRO A 17 11.26 18.99 25.02
CA PRO A 17 9.89 19.46 25.19
C PRO A 17 9.09 19.41 23.89
N ASP A 18 9.77 19.56 22.75
CA ASP A 18 9.18 19.87 21.45
C ASP A 18 9.48 18.81 20.39
N PRO A 19 9.22 17.51 20.58
CA PRO A 19 9.60 16.51 19.59
C PRO A 19 8.93 16.69 18.23
N LEU A 20 9.50 16.07 17.20
CA LEU A 20 8.98 16.11 15.84
C LEU A 20 8.39 14.76 15.42
N PHE A 21 7.15 14.78 14.95
CA PHE A 21 6.49 13.61 14.36
C PHE A 21 6.31 13.80 12.86
N VAL A 22 6.83 12.87 12.06
CA VAL A 22 6.53 12.82 10.62
C VAL A 22 5.40 11.83 10.40
N ILE A 23 4.27 12.32 9.90
CA ILE A 23 3.03 11.55 9.72
C ILE A 23 2.62 11.51 8.24
N GLY A 24 1.78 10.55 7.89
CA GLY A 24 1.26 10.37 6.53
C GLY A 24 0.93 8.91 6.23
N SER A 25 0.23 8.68 5.13
CA SER A 25 -0.09 7.33 4.63
C SER A 25 1.20 6.54 4.34
N PRO A 26 1.23 5.19 4.52
CA PRO A 26 2.27 4.33 3.99
C PRO A 26 2.61 4.69 2.55
N ARG A 27 3.90 4.58 2.23
CA ARG A 27 4.46 4.88 0.90
C ARG A 27 4.34 6.34 0.47
N SER A 28 4.05 7.27 1.38
CA SER A 28 4.11 8.71 1.11
C SER A 28 5.48 9.32 1.35
N GLY A 29 6.49 8.54 1.76
CA GLY A 29 7.85 9.02 1.99
C GLY A 29 8.16 9.47 3.42
N THR A 30 7.31 9.14 4.40
CA THR A 30 7.49 9.48 5.83
C THR A 30 8.86 9.10 6.37
N THR A 31 9.33 7.88 6.09
CA THR A 31 10.64 7.39 6.53
C THR A 31 11.81 8.13 5.87
N SER A 32 11.72 8.41 4.56
CA SER A 32 12.77 9.13 3.84
C SER A 32 12.88 10.57 4.31
N LEU A 33 11.75 11.25 4.51
CA LEU A 33 11.72 12.61 5.04
C LEU A 33 12.33 12.68 6.45
N ALA A 34 11.94 11.77 7.34
CA ALA A 34 12.48 11.72 8.69
C ALA A 34 13.97 11.38 8.74
N ARG A 35 14.45 10.49 7.86
CA ARG A 35 15.88 10.19 7.73
C ARG A 35 16.65 11.42 7.26
N ALA A 36 16.15 12.11 6.25
CA ALA A 36 16.77 13.32 5.72
C ALA A 36 16.84 14.43 6.76
N LEU A 37 15.76 14.68 7.50
CA LEU A 37 15.77 15.62 8.62
C LEU A 37 16.78 15.22 9.69
N GLY A 38 17.01 13.93 9.91
CA GLY A 38 18.03 13.41 10.82
C GLY A 38 19.48 13.76 10.44
N GLU A 39 19.74 14.16 9.19
CA GLU A 39 21.06 14.64 8.75
C GLU A 39 21.33 16.10 9.17
N HIS A 40 20.30 16.82 9.61
CA HIS A 40 20.41 18.17 10.14
C HIS A 40 21.02 18.15 11.55
N SER A 41 21.88 19.13 11.87
CA SER A 41 22.51 19.23 13.18
C SER A 41 21.56 19.30 14.40
N HIS A 42 20.34 19.84 14.24
CA HIS A 42 19.37 20.00 15.33
C HIS A 42 18.58 18.74 15.65
N PHE A 43 18.54 17.77 14.72
CA PHE A 43 17.65 16.64 14.80
C PHE A 43 18.39 15.32 15.04
N TRP A 44 17.63 14.34 15.53
CA TRP A 44 18.05 12.95 15.63
C TRP A 44 16.87 12.03 15.35
N THR A 45 17.02 11.10 14.41
CA THR A 45 15.93 10.21 14.01
C THR A 45 15.95 8.90 14.79
N ALA A 46 14.83 8.58 15.43
CA ALA A 46 14.66 7.30 16.11
C ALA A 46 14.49 6.17 15.07
N ALA A 47 15.52 5.33 14.91
CA ALA A 47 15.58 4.32 13.86
C ALA A 47 14.49 3.25 13.94
N ASP A 48 14.20 2.74 15.15
CA ASP A 48 13.28 1.62 15.30
C ASP A 48 12.75 1.52 16.72
N LEU A 49 11.90 2.48 17.08
CA LEU A 49 11.04 2.29 18.22
C LEU A 49 9.62 2.26 17.69
N ASP A 50 9.05 1.05 17.66
CA ASP A 50 7.60 0.87 17.68
C ASP A 50 7.11 1.25 19.09
N VAL A 51 7.33 2.52 19.44
CA VAL A 51 6.75 3.23 20.58
C VAL A 51 5.27 2.87 20.65
N MET A 52 4.63 2.82 19.49
CA MET A 52 3.20 2.67 19.35
C MET A 52 2.71 1.29 19.80
N ARG A 53 3.46 0.22 19.54
CA ARG A 53 3.18 -1.10 20.13
C ARG A 53 3.29 -1.09 21.65
N HIS A 54 4.18 -0.28 22.22
CA HIS A 54 4.32 -0.14 23.67
C HIS A 54 3.20 0.75 24.25
N VAL A 55 2.87 1.88 23.63
CA VAL A 55 1.75 2.75 24.02
C VAL A 55 0.42 1.98 23.94
N ARG A 56 0.19 1.15 22.91
CA ARG A 56 -0.96 0.23 22.85
C ARG A 56 -0.93 -0.80 23.97
N ALA A 57 0.23 -1.38 24.29
CA ALA A 57 0.39 -2.33 25.40
C ALA A 57 0.18 -1.68 26.79
N PHE A 58 0.40 -0.36 26.91
CA PHE A 58 0.11 0.45 28.10
C PHE A 58 -1.30 1.07 28.09
N GLY A 59 -2.18 0.68 27.15
CA GLY A 59 -3.61 1.05 27.17
C GLY A 59 -4.07 2.05 26.11
N GLY A 60 -3.25 2.40 25.11
CA GLY A 60 -3.56 3.41 24.10
C GLY A 60 -4.85 3.18 23.30
N VAL A 61 -5.77 4.15 23.42
CA VAL A 61 -6.97 4.47 22.62
C VAL A 61 -8.11 3.42 22.56
N GLY A 62 -8.08 2.38 23.40
CA GLY A 62 -9.23 1.48 23.52
C GLY A 62 -9.11 0.32 24.52
N ALA A 63 -7.92 0.12 25.10
CA ALA A 63 -7.67 -0.97 26.05
C ALA A 63 -7.72 -0.53 27.52
N VAL A 64 -8.07 0.73 27.81
CA VAL A 64 -8.72 1.02 29.09
C VAL A 64 -10.18 0.68 28.86
N ALA A 65 -10.62 -0.48 29.36
CA ALA A 65 -12.05 -0.79 29.45
C ALA A 65 -12.80 0.47 29.89
N PRO A 66 -13.99 0.81 29.32
CA PRO A 66 -14.70 2.01 29.69
C PRO A 66 -14.80 2.03 31.21
N VAL A 67 -14.01 2.91 31.81
CA VAL A 67 -13.91 3.03 33.25
C VAL A 67 -15.31 3.38 33.68
N SER A 68 -15.92 2.57 34.52
CA SER A 68 -17.27 2.87 34.98
C SER A 68 -17.26 4.29 35.55
N LYS A 69 -18.34 5.08 35.39
CA LYS A 69 -18.42 6.45 35.94
C LYS A 69 -18.03 6.51 37.43
N GLY A 70 -18.15 5.39 38.16
CA GLY A 70 -17.76 5.24 39.56
C GLY A 70 -16.26 5.01 39.82
N GLU A 71 -15.50 4.48 38.86
CA GLU A 71 -14.04 4.27 38.97
C GLU A 71 -13.25 5.49 38.50
N ALA A 72 -13.76 6.23 37.51
CA ALA A 72 -13.17 7.49 37.07
C ALA A 72 -13.15 8.54 38.21
N LYS A 73 -14.18 8.52 39.08
CA LYS A 73 -14.27 9.34 40.30
C LYS A 73 -13.32 8.92 41.44
N ARG A 74 -12.64 7.78 41.34
CA ARG A 74 -11.71 7.27 42.38
C ARG A 74 -10.24 7.41 41.99
N ARG A 75 -9.93 8.13 40.91
CA ARG A 75 -8.55 8.39 40.52
C ARG A 75 -8.04 9.63 41.22
N ASP A 76 -6.79 9.58 41.68
CA ASP A 76 -6.09 10.71 42.27
C ASP A 76 -5.42 11.64 41.24
N PHE A 77 -5.62 11.36 39.94
CA PHE A 77 -4.99 12.09 38.83
C PHE A 77 -5.94 12.27 37.65
N GLU A 78 -5.74 13.34 36.89
CA GLU A 78 -6.50 13.64 35.67
C GLU A 78 -5.99 12.81 34.48
N GLN A 79 -6.89 12.47 33.54
CA GLN A 79 -6.51 11.66 32.36
C GLN A 79 -5.41 12.35 31.52
N ASP A 80 -5.49 13.67 31.37
CA ASP A 80 -4.49 14.46 30.63
C ASP A 80 -3.13 14.51 31.34
N GLU A 81 -3.13 14.53 32.68
CA GLU A 81 -1.92 14.47 33.49
C GLU A 81 -1.21 13.13 33.28
N PHE A 82 -1.96 12.02 33.29
CA PHE A 82 -1.41 10.69 33.02
C PHE A 82 -0.84 10.57 31.60
N VAL A 83 -1.56 11.10 30.60
CA VAL A 83 -1.10 11.08 29.20
C VAL A 83 0.20 11.89 29.04
N ARG A 84 0.30 13.07 29.65
CA ARG A 84 1.54 13.87 29.66
C ARG A 84 2.69 13.15 30.35
N PHE A 85 2.43 12.50 31.50
CA PHE A 85 3.45 11.73 32.21
C PHE A 85 4.02 10.59 31.36
N LEU A 86 3.18 9.88 30.59
CA LEU A 86 3.65 8.89 29.61
C LEU A 86 4.55 9.52 28.54
N GLY A 87 4.20 10.73 28.08
CA GLY A 87 5.02 11.54 27.19
C GLY A 87 6.39 11.83 27.78
N ASP A 88 6.46 12.32 29.02
CA ASP A 88 7.72 12.62 29.71
C ASP A 88 8.62 11.38 29.84
N CYS A 89 8.06 10.23 30.21
CA CYS A 89 8.79 8.95 30.26
C CYS A 89 9.39 8.56 28.90
N MET A 90 8.67 8.80 27.81
CA MET A 90 9.19 8.56 26.47
C MET A 90 10.24 9.58 26.04
N SER A 91 10.00 10.87 26.30
CA SER A 91 10.94 11.93 25.91
C SER A 91 12.27 11.75 26.63
N ALA A 92 12.24 11.34 27.90
CA ALA A 92 13.41 10.95 28.67
C ALA A 92 14.29 9.89 27.97
N LEU A 93 13.65 8.85 27.43
CA LEU A 93 14.32 7.74 26.76
C LEU A 93 15.06 8.19 25.49
N PHE A 94 14.43 9.09 24.72
CA PHE A 94 14.97 9.57 23.46
C PHE A 94 15.99 10.69 23.64
N THR A 95 15.77 11.61 24.56
CA THR A 95 16.66 12.75 24.80
C THR A 95 18.05 12.29 25.24
N GLY A 96 18.12 11.24 26.06
CA GLY A 96 19.40 10.62 26.43
C GLY A 96 20.15 9.98 25.24
N ARG A 97 19.44 9.48 24.23
CA ARG A 97 20.01 8.84 23.02
C ARG A 97 20.34 9.83 21.92
N SER A 98 19.59 10.92 21.82
CA SER A 98 19.80 11.98 20.82
C SER A 98 20.97 12.88 21.15
N GLY A 99 21.52 12.77 22.37
CA GLY A 99 22.52 13.69 22.90
C GLY A 99 21.93 15.07 23.17
N GLY A 100 20.65 15.14 23.54
CA GLY A 100 19.92 16.39 23.77
C GLY A 100 19.34 17.05 22.50
N ARG A 101 19.59 16.49 21.30
CA ARG A 101 18.96 16.95 20.06
C ARG A 101 17.47 16.67 20.03
N ARG A 102 16.75 17.47 19.25
CA ARG A 102 15.31 17.32 19.03
C ARG A 102 15.06 16.01 18.28
N TRP A 103 14.35 15.09 18.90
CA TRP A 103 14.17 13.75 18.34
C TRP A 103 12.99 13.69 17.36
N ILE A 104 13.14 12.86 16.33
CA ILE A 104 12.15 12.62 15.28
C ILE A 104 11.64 11.20 15.37
N VAL A 105 10.32 11.03 15.33
CA VAL A 105 9.66 9.74 15.13
C VAL A 105 8.85 9.77 13.85
N ALA A 106 9.03 8.74 13.02
CA ALA A 106 8.29 8.57 11.78
C ALA A 106 7.96 7.10 11.58
N LYS A 107 6.67 6.76 11.58
CA LYS A 107 6.19 5.43 11.25
C LYS A 107 4.91 5.52 10.42
N PRO A 108 4.66 4.53 9.55
CA PRO A 108 3.32 4.34 8.98
C PRO A 108 2.28 4.20 10.12
N TYR A 109 1.03 4.65 9.91
CA TYR A 109 -0.07 4.67 10.89
C TYR A 109 0.06 5.64 12.08
N THR A 110 1.14 6.39 12.22
CA THR A 110 1.28 7.40 13.31
C THR A 110 0.16 8.44 13.26
N VAL A 111 -0.45 8.64 12.09
CA VAL A 111 -1.59 9.54 11.92
C VAL A 111 -2.78 9.21 12.82
N TYR A 112 -3.11 7.94 13.04
CA TYR A 112 -4.23 7.54 13.90
C TYR A 112 -3.99 7.85 15.40
N PHE A 113 -2.78 8.26 15.74
CA PHE A 113 -2.37 8.61 17.10
C PHE A 113 -1.99 10.08 17.22
N ALA A 114 -2.19 10.90 16.19
CA ALA A 114 -1.75 12.28 16.19
C ALA A 114 -2.32 13.07 17.38
N ASP A 115 -3.62 12.90 17.69
CA ASP A 115 -4.26 13.54 18.86
C ASP A 115 -3.67 13.07 20.19
N LEU A 116 -3.45 11.75 20.33
CA LEU A 116 -2.84 11.19 21.54
C LEU A 116 -1.42 11.75 21.72
N LEU A 117 -0.63 11.78 20.64
CA LEU A 117 0.73 12.32 20.67
C LEU A 117 0.73 13.82 20.95
N ALA A 118 -0.23 14.57 20.42
CA ALA A 118 -0.39 15.99 20.71
C ALA A 118 -0.74 16.25 22.18
N GLY A 119 -1.47 15.33 22.83
CA GLY A 119 -1.75 15.34 24.26
C GLY A 119 -0.56 14.91 25.13
N MET A 120 0.20 13.89 24.68
CA MET A 120 1.42 13.42 25.35
C MET A 120 2.54 14.46 25.30
N PHE A 121 2.63 15.20 24.19
CA PHE A 121 3.68 16.18 23.93
C PHE A 121 3.06 17.53 23.54
N PRO A 122 2.76 18.41 24.49
CA PRO A 122 2.05 19.67 24.21
C PRO A 122 2.77 20.60 23.23
N ASP A 123 4.10 20.59 23.22
CA ASP A 123 4.93 21.45 22.35
C ASP A 123 5.43 20.71 21.10
N ALA A 124 4.96 19.48 20.85
CA ALA A 124 5.38 18.74 19.66
C ALA A 124 4.89 19.40 18.36
N SER A 125 5.75 19.30 17.34
CA SER A 125 5.42 19.65 15.96
C SER A 125 5.21 18.39 15.13
N PHE A 126 4.40 18.53 14.08
CA PHE A 126 4.02 17.48 13.16
C PHE A 126 4.31 17.95 11.74
N VAL A 127 4.93 17.09 10.94
CA VAL A 127 5.07 17.30 9.49
C VAL A 127 4.32 16.16 8.81
N HIS A 128 3.20 16.51 8.18
CA HIS A 128 2.41 15.61 7.37
C HIS A 128 2.96 15.62 5.94
N ILE A 129 3.33 14.44 5.42
CA ILE A 129 3.65 14.29 4.00
C ILE A 129 2.46 13.69 3.24
N LEU A 130 1.89 14.48 2.35
CA LEU A 130 0.77 14.11 1.48
C LEU A 130 1.31 13.69 0.12
N ARG A 131 0.93 12.50 -0.36
CA ARG A 131 1.34 11.98 -1.67
C ARG A 131 0.12 11.61 -2.49
N ASP A 132 0.24 11.74 -3.81
CA ASP A 132 -0.71 11.20 -4.77
C ASP A 132 -1.06 9.73 -4.47
N ALA A 133 -2.34 9.50 -4.17
CA ALA A 133 -2.90 8.18 -3.88
C ALA A 133 -2.56 7.15 -4.95
N ARG A 134 -2.50 7.54 -6.22
CA ARG A 134 -2.20 6.65 -7.35
C ARG A 134 -0.79 6.10 -7.21
N GLY A 135 0.17 7.00 -6.93
CA GLY A 135 1.57 6.63 -6.66
C GLY A 135 1.75 5.86 -5.34
N ALA A 136 1.04 6.26 -4.28
CA ALA A 136 1.12 5.60 -2.97
C ALA A 136 0.56 4.18 -3.00
N VAL A 137 -0.65 3.98 -3.56
CA VAL A 137 -1.29 2.67 -3.73
C VAL A 137 -0.47 1.78 -4.65
N GLY A 138 0.00 2.30 -5.79
CA GLY A 138 0.86 1.54 -6.70
C GLY A 138 2.14 1.06 -6.02
N SER A 139 2.83 1.94 -5.29
CA SER A 139 4.03 1.58 -4.53
C SER A 139 3.75 0.55 -3.43
N LEU A 140 2.61 0.66 -2.75
CA LEU A 140 2.22 -0.25 -1.68
C LEU A 140 2.00 -1.66 -2.23
N LEU A 141 1.22 -1.78 -3.31
CA LEU A 141 0.96 -3.07 -3.97
C LEU A 141 2.23 -3.70 -4.53
N SER A 142 3.11 -2.91 -5.14
CA SER A 142 4.43 -3.37 -5.61
C SER A 142 5.29 -3.91 -4.45
N THR A 143 5.39 -3.16 -3.35
CA THR A 143 6.19 -3.56 -2.18
C THR A 143 5.75 -4.90 -1.60
N LEU A 144 4.44 -5.15 -1.52
CA LEU A 144 3.88 -6.39 -0.99
C LEU A 144 4.10 -7.60 -1.90
N LYS A 145 4.08 -7.35 -3.22
CA LYS A 145 4.41 -8.37 -4.22
C LYS A 145 5.88 -8.76 -4.11
N THR A 146 6.78 -7.78 -4.01
CA THR A 146 8.24 -8.03 -4.11
C THR A 146 8.89 -8.46 -2.80
N THR A 147 8.49 -7.91 -1.66
CA THR A 147 9.24 -8.08 -0.41
C THR A 147 8.54 -8.95 0.64
N GLY A 148 7.22 -9.13 0.53
CA GLY A 148 6.41 -9.75 1.58
C GLY A 148 6.33 -8.95 2.91
N LEU A 149 7.14 -7.89 3.07
CA LEU A 149 7.09 -7.00 4.23
C LEU A 149 5.75 -6.26 4.29
N GLY A 150 5.16 -6.24 5.50
CA GLY A 150 3.87 -5.58 5.74
C GLY A 150 2.64 -6.44 5.49
N ARG A 151 2.77 -7.68 4.94
CA ARG A 151 1.63 -8.59 4.71
C ARG A 151 0.79 -8.80 5.99
N GLU A 152 1.45 -9.17 7.09
CA GLU A 152 0.77 -9.43 8.36
C GLU A 152 0.25 -8.15 9.03
N ALA A 153 1.06 -7.09 9.06
CA ALA A 153 0.77 -5.88 9.82
C ALA A 153 -0.36 -5.02 9.20
N LEU A 154 -0.51 -5.08 7.87
CA LEU A 154 -1.56 -4.35 7.16
C LEU A 154 -2.83 -5.17 6.94
N TRP A 155 -2.72 -6.46 6.61
CA TRP A 155 -3.86 -7.24 6.12
C TRP A 155 -3.96 -8.71 6.60
N GLY A 156 -3.13 -9.14 7.55
CA GLY A 156 -3.15 -10.50 8.10
C GLY A 156 -2.38 -11.55 7.26
N ARG A 157 -2.29 -12.79 7.79
CA ARG A 157 -1.38 -13.86 7.29
C ARG A 157 -1.73 -14.46 5.92
N ASP A 158 -2.99 -14.40 5.47
CA ASP A 158 -3.49 -15.27 4.40
C ASP A 158 -4.01 -14.54 3.14
N ARG A 159 -3.30 -13.54 2.60
CA ARG A 159 -3.79 -12.81 1.41
C ARG A 159 -2.76 -12.70 0.28
N VAL A 160 -3.13 -13.24 -0.89
CA VAL A 160 -2.39 -13.14 -2.16
C VAL A 160 -2.29 -11.67 -2.59
N PRO A 161 -1.08 -11.11 -2.83
CA PRO A 161 -0.88 -9.72 -3.27
C PRO A 161 -1.50 -9.39 -4.63
N GLY A 162 -2.15 -8.22 -4.76
CA GLY A 162 -2.66 -7.68 -6.02
C GLY A 162 -4.12 -8.03 -6.36
N THR A 163 -4.87 -8.65 -5.44
CA THR A 163 -6.30 -8.92 -5.63
C THR A 163 -7.14 -7.62 -5.70
N PRO A 164 -8.32 -7.63 -6.36
CA PRO A 164 -9.23 -6.48 -6.38
C PRO A 164 -9.58 -5.97 -4.97
N ARG A 165 -9.75 -6.91 -4.02
CA ARG A 165 -10.00 -6.60 -2.61
C ARG A 165 -8.85 -5.85 -1.96
N GLN A 166 -7.60 -6.26 -2.19
CA GLN A 166 -6.43 -5.54 -1.66
C GLN A 166 -6.20 -4.19 -2.31
N PHE A 167 -6.49 -4.06 -3.61
CA PHE A 167 -6.47 -2.77 -4.27
C PHE A 167 -7.46 -1.80 -3.62
N ARG A 168 -8.70 -2.27 -3.39
CA ARG A 168 -9.72 -1.50 -2.65
C ARG A 168 -9.26 -1.17 -1.23
N ASP A 169 -8.77 -2.15 -0.47
CA ASP A 169 -8.26 -1.96 0.90
C ASP A 169 -7.11 -0.92 0.93
N ALA A 170 -6.22 -0.92 -0.07
CA ALA A 170 -5.14 0.06 -0.19
C ALA A 170 -5.68 1.48 -0.46
N CYS A 171 -6.69 1.62 -1.32
CA CYS A 171 -7.35 2.91 -1.57
C CYS A 171 -8.06 3.43 -0.30
N VAL A 172 -8.80 2.56 0.40
CA VAL A 172 -9.49 2.87 1.66
C VAL A 172 -8.49 3.28 2.75
N THR A 173 -7.37 2.56 2.84
CA THR A 173 -6.30 2.86 3.82
C THR A 173 -5.72 4.25 3.56
N TRP A 174 -5.31 4.53 2.32
CA TRP A 174 -4.78 5.86 1.95
C TRP A 174 -5.79 6.96 2.26
N LYS A 175 -7.06 6.81 1.87
CA LYS A 175 -8.11 7.81 2.13
C LYS A 175 -8.29 8.06 3.63
N SER A 176 -8.42 6.99 4.42
CA SER A 176 -8.70 7.10 5.85
C SER A 176 -7.55 7.80 6.59
N GLU A 177 -6.32 7.49 6.22
CA GLU A 177 -5.14 8.11 6.82
C GLU A 177 -4.93 9.55 6.38
N VAL A 178 -5.10 9.86 5.10
CA VAL A 178 -5.00 11.24 4.64
C VAL A 178 -6.11 12.08 5.27
N GLN A 179 -7.34 11.57 5.35
CA GLN A 179 -8.42 12.26 6.01
C GLN A 179 -8.08 12.55 7.48
N ALA A 180 -7.62 11.55 8.24
CA ALA A 180 -7.22 11.75 9.63
C ALA A 180 -6.07 12.76 9.77
N ALA A 181 -5.07 12.73 8.87
CA ALA A 181 -3.96 13.68 8.89
C ALA A 181 -4.40 15.11 8.59
N MET A 182 -5.30 15.28 7.62
CA MET A 182 -5.82 16.57 7.21
C MET A 182 -6.73 17.18 8.28
N GLU A 183 -7.62 16.37 8.89
CA GLU A 183 -8.44 16.79 10.03
C GLU A 183 -7.56 17.23 11.22
N PHE A 184 -6.51 16.46 11.53
CA PHE A 184 -5.55 16.85 12.56
C PHE A 184 -4.79 18.14 12.20
N ALA A 185 -4.37 18.30 10.95
CA ALA A 185 -3.67 19.51 10.51
C ALA A 185 -4.57 20.76 10.61
N GLU A 186 -5.86 20.63 10.25
CA GLU A 186 -6.86 21.69 10.36
C GLU A 186 -7.16 22.06 11.82
N ALA A 187 -7.21 21.07 12.72
CA ALA A 187 -7.39 21.28 14.15
C ALA A 187 -6.14 21.91 14.83
N HIS A 188 -4.96 21.72 14.24
CA HIS A 188 -3.67 22.10 14.84
C HIS A 188 -2.75 22.89 13.87
N PRO A 189 -3.18 24.03 13.30
CA PRO A 189 -2.45 24.73 12.23
C PRO A 189 -1.09 25.30 12.66
N GLY A 190 -0.92 25.61 13.96
CA GLY A 190 0.37 26.05 14.52
C GLY A 190 1.32 24.90 14.88
N ARG A 191 0.86 23.65 14.83
CA ARG A 191 1.62 22.47 15.23
C ARG A 191 1.76 21.44 14.13
N CYS A 192 1.05 21.56 13.00
CA CYS A 192 1.12 20.64 11.88
C CYS A 192 1.35 21.38 10.56
N LEU A 193 2.40 21.01 9.83
CA LEU A 193 2.66 21.45 8.46
C LEU A 193 2.38 20.29 7.49
N THR A 194 1.56 20.52 6.47
CA THR A 194 1.41 19.57 5.36
C THR A 194 2.37 19.94 4.22
N VAL A 195 3.14 18.97 3.74
CA VAL A 195 4.08 19.07 2.62
C VAL A 195 3.66 18.07 1.55
N GLN A 196 3.56 18.53 0.30
CA GLN A 196 3.28 17.61 -0.81
C GLN A 196 4.54 16.86 -1.21
N TYR A 197 4.42 15.54 -1.36
CA TYR A 197 5.50 14.66 -1.81
C TYR A 197 6.01 15.08 -3.19
N GLU A 198 5.09 15.41 -4.09
CA GLU A 198 5.38 15.80 -5.47
C GLU A 198 6.19 17.11 -5.51
N GLU A 199 5.86 18.08 -4.65
CA GLU A 199 6.63 19.31 -4.49
C GLU A 199 8.01 19.04 -3.87
N LEU A 200 8.09 18.17 -2.87
CA LEU A 200 9.36 17.76 -2.24
C LEU A 200 10.30 17.07 -3.25
N VAL A 201 9.76 16.29 -4.18
CA VAL A 201 10.53 15.65 -5.25
C VAL A 201 10.93 16.65 -6.33
N ALA A 202 10.04 17.57 -6.71
CA ALA A 202 10.28 18.56 -7.75
C ALA A 202 11.28 19.64 -7.32
N ASP A 203 11.12 20.19 -6.11
CA ASP A 203 12.00 21.19 -5.52
C ASP A 203 12.16 20.95 -4.01
N ALA A 204 13.11 20.07 -3.68
CA ALA A 204 13.47 19.80 -2.30
C ALA A 204 13.96 21.06 -1.55
N GLY A 205 14.56 22.04 -2.25
CA GLY A 205 15.08 23.25 -1.60
C GLY A 205 13.97 24.09 -1.00
N GLU A 206 12.92 24.39 -1.79
CA GLU A 206 11.78 25.16 -1.30
C GLU A 206 10.99 24.39 -0.24
N ALA A 207 10.77 23.08 -0.44
CA ALA A 207 10.05 22.24 0.52
C ALA A 207 10.76 22.19 1.90
N PHE A 208 12.08 21.98 1.92
CA PHE A 208 12.84 22.04 3.18
C PHE A 208 12.89 23.46 3.75
N GLY A 209 12.95 24.50 2.90
CA GLY A 209 12.85 25.89 3.34
C GLY A 209 11.56 26.16 4.12
N ALA A 210 10.42 25.65 3.65
CA ALA A 210 9.15 25.73 4.36
C ALA A 210 9.17 24.95 5.69
N ILE A 211 9.73 23.74 5.71
CA ILE A 211 9.87 22.93 6.92
C ILE A 211 10.76 23.64 7.96
N TYR A 212 11.88 24.23 7.56
CA TYR A 212 12.77 24.94 8.47
C TYR A 212 12.11 26.17 9.10
N ARG A 213 11.38 26.96 8.28
CA ARG A 213 10.59 28.11 8.78
C ARG A 213 9.54 27.66 9.80
N PHE A 214 8.84 26.57 9.51
CA PHE A 214 7.83 26.01 10.42
C PHE A 214 8.43 25.48 11.72
N LEU A 215 9.56 24.78 11.65
CA LEU A 215 10.21 24.18 12.83
C LEU A 215 11.08 25.17 13.62
N GLY A 216 11.33 26.37 13.08
CA GLY A 216 12.15 27.40 13.71
C GLY A 216 13.65 27.05 13.77
N VAL A 217 14.17 26.31 12.79
CA VAL A 217 15.58 25.87 12.74
C VAL A 217 16.35 26.57 11.61
N PRO A 218 17.69 26.76 11.75
CA PRO A 218 18.49 27.36 10.69
C PRO A 218 18.54 26.46 9.44
N PRO A 219 18.57 27.01 8.22
CA PRO A 219 18.63 26.21 7.01
C PRO A 219 19.97 25.44 6.89
N GLU A 220 19.88 24.16 6.51
CA GLU A 220 21.04 23.31 6.18
C GLU A 220 20.81 22.54 4.87
N GLU A 221 21.87 22.35 4.09
CA GLU A 221 21.83 21.63 2.80
C GLU A 221 21.81 20.10 2.96
N ARG A 222 22.33 19.56 4.07
CA ARG A 222 22.50 18.11 4.25
C ARG A 222 21.20 17.31 4.10
N PRO A 223 20.06 17.72 4.70
CA PRO A 223 18.77 17.03 4.46
C PRO A 223 18.33 17.06 3.00
N ILE A 224 18.56 18.17 2.29
CA ILE A 224 18.20 18.35 0.89
C ILE A 224 19.03 17.40 0.01
N ASP A 225 20.34 17.36 0.22
CA ASP A 225 21.25 16.46 -0.48
C ASP A 225 20.95 14.98 -0.21
N CYS A 226 20.54 14.65 1.02
CA CYS A 226 20.12 13.30 1.40
C CYS A 226 18.90 12.83 0.58
N ILE A 227 17.87 13.67 0.44
CA ILE A 227 16.69 13.38 -0.36
C ILE A 227 17.02 13.25 -1.85
N ARG A 228 17.82 14.19 -2.40
CA ARG A 228 18.24 14.17 -3.81
C ARG A 228 19.04 12.91 -4.16
N SER A 229 19.91 12.45 -3.25
CA SER A 229 20.81 11.32 -3.51
C SER A 229 20.19 9.93 -3.26
N GLN A 230 19.23 9.82 -2.35
CA GLN A 230 18.68 8.52 -1.91
C GLN A 230 17.23 8.26 -2.36
N GLY A 231 16.54 9.28 -2.86
CA GLY A 231 15.13 9.19 -3.27
C GLY A 231 14.15 9.06 -2.10
N VAL A 232 12.93 9.60 -2.28
CA VAL A 232 11.92 9.75 -1.23
C VAL A 232 11.18 8.44 -0.88
N ASN A 233 11.45 7.32 -1.58
CA ASN A 233 10.76 6.03 -1.37
C ASN A 233 11.64 4.88 -0.82
N SER A 234 12.91 5.14 -0.49
CA SER A 234 13.85 4.10 -0.05
C SER A 234 13.73 3.81 1.46
N SER A 235 12.66 3.11 1.85
CA SER A 235 12.51 2.53 3.19
C SER A 235 13.37 1.27 3.43
N LEU A 236 14.18 0.86 2.45
CA LEU A 236 15.05 -0.31 2.53
C LEU A 236 16.50 0.12 2.84
N PRO A 237 17.24 -0.62 3.68
CA PRO A 237 18.62 -0.32 4.04
C PRO A 237 19.64 -0.57 2.90
N TYR A 238 19.17 -0.94 1.70
CA TYR A 238 20.01 -1.19 0.53
C TYR A 238 19.50 -0.45 -0.70
N ARG A 239 20.44 -0.02 -1.55
CA ARG A 239 20.19 0.65 -2.82
C ARG A 239 19.56 -0.35 -3.79
N MET A 240 18.23 -0.34 -3.92
CA MET A 240 17.59 -0.91 -5.11
C MET A 240 17.88 0.01 -6.29
N PRO A 241 18.03 -0.51 -7.52
CA PRO A 241 17.98 0.32 -8.71
C PRO A 241 16.71 1.16 -8.59
N MET A 242 16.83 2.46 -8.82
CA MET A 242 15.67 3.31 -9.02
C MET A 242 14.82 2.63 -10.09
N VAL A 243 13.69 2.05 -9.71
CA VAL A 243 12.65 1.84 -10.70
C VAL A 243 12.19 3.25 -11.01
N GLU A 244 12.54 3.76 -12.19
CA GLU A 244 11.86 4.92 -12.77
C GLU A 244 10.36 4.61 -12.69
N GLY A 245 9.70 5.24 -11.73
CA GLY A 245 8.45 4.72 -11.19
C GLY A 245 7.93 5.54 -10.01
N THR A 246 8.24 6.83 -9.97
CA THR A 246 7.37 7.87 -9.39
C THR A 246 6.19 8.16 -10.31
N SER A 247 5.98 7.36 -11.36
CA SER A 247 4.88 7.51 -12.29
C SER A 247 3.57 7.15 -11.62
N ASN A 248 2.66 8.12 -11.67
CA ASN A 248 1.24 7.90 -11.53
C ASN A 248 0.83 6.68 -12.40
N PRO A 249 0.42 5.54 -11.81
CA PRO A 249 0.10 4.32 -12.56
C PRO A 249 -1.29 4.36 -13.21
N TRP A 250 -1.99 5.49 -13.15
CA TRP A 250 -3.37 5.64 -13.63
C TRP A 250 -3.58 5.08 -15.04
N GLN A 251 -2.68 5.39 -15.97
CA GLN A 251 -2.82 4.95 -17.36
C GLN A 251 -2.61 3.45 -17.56
N ALA A 252 -1.88 2.79 -16.65
CA ALA A 252 -1.70 1.35 -16.66
C ALA A 252 -2.89 0.60 -16.02
N TRP A 253 -3.73 1.27 -15.25
CA TRP A 253 -4.86 0.62 -14.59
C TRP A 253 -6.00 0.32 -15.56
N GLY A 254 -6.49 -0.92 -15.50
CA GLY A 254 -7.76 -1.28 -16.14
C GLY A 254 -8.95 -0.55 -15.51
N ARG A 255 -10.08 -0.51 -16.24
CA ARG A 255 -11.30 0.22 -15.86
C ARG A 255 -11.81 -0.14 -14.46
N GLU A 256 -11.80 -1.41 -14.07
CA GLU A 256 -12.32 -1.83 -12.77
C GLU A 256 -11.49 -1.24 -11.60
N ARG A 257 -10.17 -1.17 -11.76
CA ARG A 257 -9.27 -0.50 -10.80
C ARG A 257 -9.48 1.01 -10.82
N LYS A 258 -9.58 1.64 -12.01
CA LYS A 258 -9.91 3.08 -12.12
C LYS A 258 -11.24 3.40 -11.42
N ARG A 259 -12.28 2.61 -11.66
CA ARG A 259 -13.59 2.73 -11.00
C ARG A 259 -13.49 2.56 -9.49
N THR A 260 -12.89 1.47 -9.02
CA THR A 260 -12.72 1.22 -7.58
C THR A 260 -11.92 2.34 -6.92
N PHE A 261 -10.90 2.85 -7.61
CA PHE A 261 -10.10 3.96 -7.11
C PHE A 261 -10.92 5.25 -7.03
N MET A 262 -11.72 5.58 -8.04
CA MET A 262 -12.59 6.74 -8.00
C MET A 262 -13.66 6.63 -6.90
N GLU A 263 -14.25 5.45 -6.73
CA GLU A 263 -15.22 5.15 -5.66
C GLU A 263 -14.61 5.39 -4.27
N GLU A 264 -13.37 4.92 -4.05
CA GLU A 264 -12.77 4.95 -2.72
C GLU A 264 -11.98 6.22 -2.43
N ALA A 265 -11.12 6.67 -3.35
CA ALA A 265 -10.12 7.72 -3.10
C ALA A 265 -10.26 8.95 -4.02
N GLY A 266 -11.09 8.89 -5.07
CA GLY A 266 -11.22 9.96 -6.07
C GLY A 266 -11.62 11.31 -5.49
N GLU A 267 -12.65 11.34 -4.65
CA GLU A 267 -13.11 12.57 -3.98
C GLU A 267 -12.02 13.18 -3.09
N ALA A 268 -11.27 12.35 -2.36
CA ALA A 268 -10.24 12.80 -1.44
C ALA A 268 -9.05 13.47 -2.18
N LEU A 269 -8.69 12.98 -3.37
CA LEU A 269 -7.66 13.64 -4.20
C LEU A 269 -8.04 15.08 -4.55
N LEU A 270 -9.29 15.30 -4.97
CA LEU A 270 -9.78 16.63 -5.31
C LEU A 270 -9.89 17.50 -4.07
N ARG A 271 -10.51 16.98 -3.00
CA ARG A 271 -10.76 17.71 -1.75
C ARG A 271 -9.47 18.23 -1.12
N TYR A 272 -8.38 17.45 -1.17
CA TYR A 272 -7.11 17.82 -0.55
C TYR A 272 -6.11 18.45 -1.54
N GLY A 273 -6.57 18.84 -2.74
CA GLY A 273 -5.76 19.59 -3.70
C GLY A 273 -4.60 18.79 -4.32
N VAL A 274 -4.68 17.46 -4.27
CA VAL A 274 -3.66 16.57 -4.84
C VAL A 274 -3.76 16.53 -6.37
N VAL A 275 -4.98 16.72 -6.90
CA VAL A 275 -5.23 16.86 -8.34
C VAL A 275 -6.11 18.08 -8.59
N ALA A 276 -5.95 18.69 -9.77
CA ALA A 276 -6.82 19.77 -10.22
C ALA A 276 -8.21 19.25 -10.63
N GLU A 277 -9.22 20.11 -10.60
CA GLU A 277 -10.59 19.77 -10.99
C GLU A 277 -10.68 19.21 -12.43
N ALA A 278 -9.94 19.79 -13.37
CA ALA A 278 -9.88 19.30 -14.75
C ALA A 278 -9.31 17.87 -14.85
N GLU A 279 -8.32 17.55 -14.02
CA GLU A 279 -7.75 16.20 -13.96
C GLU A 279 -8.72 15.23 -13.29
N ALA A 280 -9.39 15.63 -12.22
CA ALA A 280 -10.42 14.81 -11.57
C ALA A 280 -11.57 14.47 -12.53
N LEU A 281 -12.03 15.42 -13.34
CA LEU A 281 -13.03 15.18 -14.38
C LEU A 281 -12.56 14.18 -15.42
N GLN A 282 -11.31 14.33 -15.91
CA GLN A 282 -10.72 13.36 -16.85
C GLN A 282 -10.63 11.96 -16.22
N MET A 283 -10.27 11.87 -14.93
CA MET A 283 -10.21 10.60 -14.21
C MET A 283 -11.60 9.97 -14.04
N GLU A 284 -12.64 10.76 -13.79
CA GLU A 284 -14.02 10.29 -13.77
C GLU A 284 -14.45 9.77 -15.15
N GLU A 285 -14.09 10.48 -16.23
CA GLU A 285 -14.35 10.04 -17.60
C GLU A 285 -13.62 8.75 -17.94
N ASP A 286 -12.33 8.63 -17.60
CA ASP A 286 -11.53 7.41 -17.77
C ASP A 286 -12.13 6.21 -17.00
N ALA A 287 -12.74 6.46 -15.83
CA ALA A 287 -13.42 5.44 -15.05
C ALA A 287 -14.82 5.09 -15.59
N ARG A 288 -15.55 6.09 -16.13
CA ARG A 288 -16.90 5.96 -16.71
C ARG A 288 -16.89 5.38 -18.13
N GLY A 289 -15.89 5.72 -18.94
CA GLY A 289 -15.82 5.56 -20.39
C GLY A 289 -16.01 4.13 -20.91
N ALA A 290 -16.54 4.04 -22.13
CA ALA A 290 -16.60 2.80 -22.90
C ALA A 290 -15.18 2.30 -23.20
N ALA A 291 -15.03 0.99 -23.33
CA ALA A 291 -13.75 0.29 -23.43
C ALA A 291 -12.91 0.72 -24.65
N GLU A 292 -12.09 1.76 -24.51
CA GLU A 292 -10.80 1.82 -25.20
C GLU A 292 -9.74 1.24 -24.25
N ASN A 293 -9.68 -0.08 -24.30
CA ASN A 293 -8.64 -0.89 -23.70
C ASN A 293 -7.28 -0.33 -24.17
N THR A 294 -6.33 -0.05 -23.27
CA THR A 294 -4.93 0.22 -23.65
C THR A 294 -4.36 -0.92 -24.54
N TRP A 295 -4.98 -2.10 -24.43
CA TRP A 295 -4.78 -3.34 -25.18
C TRP A 295 -5.50 -3.44 -26.54
N SER A 296 -6.37 -2.48 -26.89
CA SER A 296 -7.03 -2.38 -28.21
C SER A 296 -6.14 -1.69 -29.25
N SER A 297 -5.07 -1.03 -28.81
CA SER A 297 -4.02 -0.58 -29.73
C SER A 297 -3.26 -1.80 -30.26
N PRO A 298 -2.77 -1.79 -31.52
CA PRO A 298 -1.97 -2.90 -32.06
C PRO A 298 -0.78 -3.26 -31.16
N VAL A 299 -0.11 -2.25 -30.59
CA VAL A 299 1.03 -2.42 -29.67
C VAL A 299 0.60 -3.04 -28.34
N GLY A 300 -0.52 -2.59 -27.77
CA GLY A 300 -1.07 -3.18 -26.56
C GLY A 300 -1.41 -4.64 -26.78
N HIS A 301 -2.10 -4.97 -27.88
CA HIS A 301 -2.45 -6.34 -28.21
C HIS A 301 -1.22 -7.26 -28.29
N GLU A 302 -0.12 -6.82 -28.92
CA GLU A 302 1.13 -7.58 -28.98
C GLU A 302 1.74 -7.84 -27.59
N LEU A 303 1.78 -6.83 -26.73
CA LEU A 303 2.28 -6.96 -25.36
C LEU A 303 1.42 -7.93 -24.55
N TYR A 304 0.10 -7.88 -24.69
CA TYR A 304 -0.83 -8.77 -24.00
C TYR A 304 -0.58 -10.24 -24.37
N VAL A 305 -0.48 -10.53 -25.66
CA VAL A 305 -0.17 -11.88 -26.16
C VAL A 305 1.18 -12.34 -25.63
N TRP A 306 2.19 -11.46 -25.64
CA TRP A 306 3.52 -11.76 -25.14
C TRP A 306 3.51 -12.14 -23.65
N TYR A 307 2.84 -11.35 -22.79
CA TYR A 307 2.76 -11.63 -21.35
C TYR A 307 2.08 -12.97 -21.06
N ALA A 308 0.98 -13.28 -21.75
CA ALA A 308 0.29 -14.56 -21.59
C ALA A 308 1.21 -15.73 -21.95
N ARG A 309 1.94 -15.64 -23.07
CA ARG A 309 2.87 -16.68 -23.54
C ARG A 309 4.05 -16.88 -22.59
N GLU A 310 4.67 -15.81 -22.12
CA GLU A 310 5.81 -15.89 -21.21
C GLU A 310 5.42 -16.48 -19.85
N ALA A 311 4.24 -16.16 -19.36
CA ALA A 311 3.77 -16.72 -18.10
C ALA A 311 3.47 -18.22 -18.24
N VAL A 312 2.87 -18.66 -19.35
CA VAL A 312 2.73 -20.11 -19.64
C VAL A 312 4.09 -20.79 -19.72
N LYS A 313 5.08 -20.19 -20.40
CA LYS A 313 6.42 -20.77 -20.52
C LYS A 313 7.10 -21.00 -19.16
N ARG A 314 6.85 -20.13 -18.20
CA ARG A 314 7.43 -20.20 -16.86
C ARG A 314 6.74 -21.25 -15.98
N GLU A 315 5.41 -21.33 -16.05
CA GLU A 315 4.61 -22.09 -15.08
C GLU A 315 4.19 -23.49 -15.59
N VAL A 316 4.11 -23.68 -16.90
CA VAL A 316 3.62 -24.93 -17.51
C VAL A 316 4.79 -25.75 -18.05
N PRO A 317 4.91 -27.06 -17.76
CA PRO A 317 5.95 -27.93 -18.31
C PRO A 317 5.94 -28.01 -19.85
N GLN A 318 7.07 -28.36 -20.45
CA GLN A 318 7.12 -28.68 -21.89
C GLN A 318 6.29 -29.94 -22.19
N GLY A 319 5.64 -29.97 -23.36
CA GLY A 319 4.80 -31.08 -23.82
C GLY A 319 3.39 -31.13 -23.22
N ALA A 320 3.07 -30.26 -22.25
CA ALA A 320 1.74 -30.24 -21.64
C ALA A 320 0.67 -29.68 -22.58
N VAL A 321 -0.57 -30.12 -22.38
CA VAL A 321 -1.75 -29.63 -23.11
C VAL A 321 -2.43 -28.50 -22.34
N VAL A 322 -2.60 -27.35 -22.99
CA VAL A 322 -3.10 -26.10 -22.40
C VAL A 322 -4.36 -25.60 -23.10
N LEU A 323 -5.46 -25.50 -22.36
CA LEU A 323 -6.66 -24.78 -22.79
C LEU A 323 -6.47 -23.28 -22.64
N VAL A 324 -6.90 -22.50 -23.64
CA VAL A 324 -6.81 -21.04 -23.59
C VAL A 324 -8.16 -20.40 -23.90
N VAL A 325 -8.67 -19.57 -22.97
CA VAL A 325 -9.80 -18.65 -23.22
C VAL A 325 -9.35 -17.56 -24.20
N SER A 326 -9.32 -17.93 -25.47
CA SER A 326 -8.56 -17.25 -26.52
C SER A 326 -9.42 -16.35 -27.39
N LYS A 327 -10.74 -16.57 -27.41
CA LYS A 327 -11.67 -15.85 -28.31
C LYS A 327 -11.27 -15.98 -29.79
N GLY A 328 -10.68 -17.11 -30.17
CA GLY A 328 -10.21 -17.35 -31.55
C GLY A 328 -8.93 -16.60 -31.94
N ASP A 329 -8.18 -16.06 -30.99
CA ASP A 329 -6.87 -15.46 -31.28
C ASP A 329 -5.76 -16.53 -31.31
N GLU A 330 -5.40 -16.97 -32.51
CA GLU A 330 -4.35 -17.98 -32.77
C GLU A 330 -3.01 -17.68 -32.10
N ARG A 331 -2.67 -16.40 -31.97
CA ARG A 331 -1.37 -15.99 -31.40
C ARG A 331 -1.22 -16.39 -29.94
N LEU A 332 -2.33 -16.58 -29.22
CA LEU A 332 -2.35 -17.06 -27.84
C LEU A 332 -2.10 -18.58 -27.75
N LEU A 333 -2.27 -19.31 -28.84
CA LEU A 333 -1.99 -20.75 -28.92
C LEU A 333 -0.53 -21.05 -29.26
N GLU A 334 0.26 -20.06 -29.69
CA GLU A 334 1.67 -20.24 -30.01
C GLU A 334 2.56 -20.40 -28.75
N LEU A 335 2.36 -21.46 -27.96
CA LEU A 335 2.98 -21.68 -26.64
C LEU A 335 4.33 -22.43 -26.69
N GLY A 336 4.95 -22.50 -27.87
CA GLY A 336 6.23 -23.18 -28.11
C GLY A 336 6.06 -24.69 -28.12
N ASP A 337 6.82 -25.41 -27.30
CA ASP A 337 6.79 -26.88 -27.19
C ASP A 337 5.58 -27.42 -26.39
N ARG A 338 4.51 -26.64 -26.25
CA ARG A 338 3.27 -26.99 -25.53
C ARG A 338 2.13 -27.07 -26.52
N GLU A 339 1.29 -28.08 -26.36
CA GLU A 339 0.10 -28.19 -27.19
C GLU A 339 -0.97 -27.25 -26.63
N ALA A 340 -1.49 -26.37 -27.47
CA ALA A 340 -2.45 -25.35 -27.05
C ALA A 340 -3.77 -25.50 -27.79
N TRP A 341 -4.87 -25.46 -27.06
CA TRP A 341 -6.21 -25.64 -27.59
C TRP A 341 -7.08 -24.43 -27.25
N HIS A 342 -7.97 -24.05 -28.17
CA HIS A 342 -9.01 -23.09 -27.85
C HIS A 342 -9.92 -23.59 -26.74
N PHE A 343 -10.42 -22.66 -25.94
CA PHE A 343 -11.51 -22.88 -25.01
C PHE A 343 -12.47 -21.67 -25.07
N PRO A 344 -13.78 -21.89 -25.35
CA PRO A 344 -14.39 -23.13 -25.83
C PRO A 344 -13.84 -23.56 -27.20
N ARG A 345 -14.05 -24.83 -27.56
CA ARG A 345 -13.73 -25.38 -28.90
C ARG A 345 -14.80 -26.35 -29.36
N ASP A 346 -14.98 -26.44 -30.68
CA ASP A 346 -15.85 -27.44 -31.31
C ASP A 346 -15.14 -28.80 -31.53
N GLU A 347 -15.82 -29.71 -32.24
CA GLU A 347 -15.33 -31.05 -32.53
C GLU A 347 -14.13 -31.07 -33.49
N ASP A 348 -14.02 -30.06 -34.37
CA ASP A 348 -12.89 -29.89 -35.29
C ASP A 348 -11.68 -29.24 -34.61
N GLY A 349 -11.90 -28.64 -33.44
CA GLY A 349 -10.88 -28.03 -32.61
C GLY A 349 -10.75 -26.53 -32.70
N GLU A 350 -11.66 -25.92 -33.45
CA GLU A 350 -11.68 -24.50 -33.73
C GLU A 350 -12.47 -23.75 -32.66
N TYR A 351 -12.24 -22.44 -32.57
CA TYR A 351 -13.07 -21.59 -31.73
C TYR A 351 -14.45 -21.42 -32.40
N PRO A 352 -15.56 -21.81 -31.73
CA PRO A 352 -16.88 -21.90 -32.38
C PRO A 352 -17.53 -20.54 -32.69
N GLY A 353 -16.87 -19.42 -32.35
CA GLY A 353 -17.40 -18.07 -32.58
C GLY A 353 -18.50 -17.64 -31.60
N TYR A 354 -18.88 -18.50 -30.65
CA TYR A 354 -19.80 -18.21 -29.55
C TYR A 354 -19.22 -18.65 -28.21
N TYR A 355 -19.84 -18.19 -27.12
CA TYR A 355 -19.49 -18.57 -25.75
C TYR A 355 -20.55 -19.54 -25.19
N PRO A 356 -20.22 -20.33 -24.15
CA PRO A 356 -21.20 -21.16 -23.46
C PRO A 356 -22.37 -20.31 -22.94
N ALA A 357 -23.57 -20.87 -22.95
CA ALA A 357 -24.79 -20.19 -22.53
C ALA A 357 -24.77 -19.85 -21.03
N ASP A 358 -24.16 -20.71 -20.21
CA ASP A 358 -24.09 -20.56 -18.76
C ASP A 358 -22.88 -21.28 -18.14
N SER A 359 -22.82 -21.30 -16.80
CA SER A 359 -21.73 -21.94 -16.07
C SER A 359 -21.73 -23.46 -16.22
N GLU A 360 -22.90 -24.09 -16.38
CA GLU A 360 -23.02 -25.55 -16.49
C GLU A 360 -22.41 -26.01 -17.81
N GLU A 361 -22.76 -25.34 -18.91
CA GLU A 361 -22.18 -25.65 -20.22
C GLU A 361 -20.65 -25.40 -20.25
N ALA A 362 -20.17 -24.31 -19.64
CA ALA A 362 -18.74 -24.03 -19.55
C ALA A 362 -17.98 -25.13 -18.77
N ILE A 363 -18.57 -25.62 -17.68
CA ILE A 363 -18.00 -26.73 -16.89
C ILE A 363 -18.01 -28.01 -17.72
N ASP A 364 -19.12 -28.36 -18.36
CA ASP A 364 -19.23 -29.58 -19.17
C ASP A 364 -18.20 -29.63 -20.30
N GLN A 365 -17.95 -28.48 -20.96
CA GLN A 365 -16.90 -28.39 -21.97
C GLN A 365 -15.50 -28.55 -21.37
N LEU A 366 -15.21 -27.92 -20.22
CA LEU A 366 -13.92 -28.05 -19.55
C LEU A 366 -13.64 -29.50 -19.15
N GLU A 367 -14.61 -30.17 -18.51
CA GLU A 367 -14.48 -31.55 -18.05
C GLU A 367 -14.26 -32.52 -19.21
N ARG A 368 -14.95 -32.30 -20.33
CA ARG A 368 -14.79 -33.10 -21.55
C ARG A 368 -13.39 -32.96 -22.13
N LEU A 369 -12.87 -31.73 -22.22
CA LEU A 369 -11.53 -31.47 -22.76
C LEU A 369 -10.43 -31.97 -21.81
N ARG A 370 -10.64 -31.87 -20.50
CA ARG A 370 -9.76 -32.51 -19.51
C ARG A 370 -9.70 -34.02 -19.72
N ALA A 371 -10.84 -34.68 -19.93
CA ALA A 371 -10.89 -36.11 -20.23
C ALA A 371 -10.19 -36.49 -21.54
N GLN A 372 -10.01 -35.55 -22.47
CA GLN A 372 -9.26 -35.72 -23.71
C GLN A 372 -7.75 -35.44 -23.56
N GLY A 373 -7.30 -35.04 -22.36
CA GLY A 373 -5.88 -34.85 -22.05
C GLY A 373 -5.47 -33.42 -21.74
N ALA A 374 -6.40 -32.46 -21.66
CA ALA A 374 -6.06 -31.10 -21.23
C ALA A 374 -5.63 -31.07 -19.75
N GLU A 375 -4.44 -30.53 -19.49
CA GLU A 375 -3.82 -30.50 -18.16
C GLU A 375 -3.84 -29.11 -17.51
N TYR A 376 -3.98 -28.05 -18.31
CA TYR A 376 -3.94 -26.67 -17.83
C TYR A 376 -5.05 -25.83 -18.46
N LEU A 377 -5.55 -24.84 -17.72
CA LEU A 377 -6.44 -23.82 -18.25
C LEU A 377 -5.83 -22.44 -18.01
N VAL A 378 -5.64 -21.70 -19.09
CA VAL A 378 -5.23 -20.31 -19.12
C VAL A 378 -6.44 -19.45 -19.46
N ILE A 379 -6.68 -18.45 -18.62
CA ILE A 379 -7.66 -17.39 -18.83
C ILE A 379 -6.87 -16.09 -18.96
N PRO A 380 -6.50 -15.69 -20.19
CA PRO A 380 -5.82 -14.42 -20.43
C PRO A 380 -6.70 -13.23 -20.01
N GLN A 381 -6.11 -12.03 -19.95
CA GLN A 381 -6.80 -10.80 -19.58
C GLN A 381 -8.10 -10.57 -20.38
N SER A 382 -8.07 -10.85 -21.68
CA SER A 382 -9.24 -10.72 -22.56
C SER A 382 -10.39 -11.67 -22.19
N GLY A 383 -10.10 -12.74 -21.45
CA GLY A 383 -11.02 -13.74 -20.95
C GLY A 383 -11.31 -13.64 -19.45
N LEU A 384 -10.65 -12.78 -18.67
CA LEU A 384 -10.82 -12.74 -17.20
C LEU A 384 -12.27 -12.46 -16.76
N TRP A 385 -13.04 -11.75 -17.59
CA TRP A 385 -14.47 -11.52 -17.36
C TRP A 385 -15.29 -12.81 -17.25
N TRP A 386 -14.80 -13.94 -17.80
CA TRP A 386 -15.42 -15.27 -17.62
C TRP A 386 -15.60 -15.62 -16.15
N LEU A 387 -14.62 -15.28 -15.31
CA LEU A 387 -14.65 -15.60 -13.88
C LEU A 387 -15.71 -14.79 -13.12
N GLU A 388 -16.18 -13.68 -13.68
CA GLU A 388 -17.25 -12.86 -13.12
C GLU A 388 -18.61 -13.25 -13.67
N HIS A 389 -18.67 -13.54 -14.97
CA HIS A 389 -19.88 -13.89 -15.69
C HIS A 389 -20.35 -15.32 -15.35
N TYR A 390 -19.44 -16.30 -15.41
CA TYR A 390 -19.70 -17.69 -15.10
C TYR A 390 -19.28 -17.99 -13.65
N ARG A 391 -20.07 -17.50 -12.70
CA ARG A 391 -19.76 -17.65 -11.26
C ARG A 391 -19.63 -19.10 -10.83
N GLY A 392 -20.49 -19.99 -11.33
CA GLY A 392 -20.43 -21.43 -11.04
C GLY A 392 -19.16 -22.06 -11.60
N PHE A 393 -18.74 -21.65 -12.81
CA PHE A 393 -17.49 -22.09 -13.41
C PHE A 393 -16.27 -21.66 -12.59
N ARG A 394 -16.24 -20.41 -12.11
CA ARG A 394 -15.18 -19.94 -11.20
C ARG A 394 -15.13 -20.77 -9.91
N GLU A 395 -16.27 -21.00 -9.28
CA GLU A 395 -16.35 -21.80 -8.05
C GLU A 395 -15.89 -23.25 -8.28
N HIS A 396 -16.26 -23.84 -9.41
CA HIS A 396 -15.78 -25.15 -9.84
C HIS A 396 -14.26 -25.17 -9.99
N LEU A 397 -13.68 -24.19 -10.70
CA LEU A 397 -12.23 -24.07 -10.86
C LEU A 397 -11.48 -23.94 -9.53
N GLN A 398 -12.02 -23.15 -8.60
CA GLN A 398 -11.41 -22.89 -7.30
C GLN A 398 -11.53 -24.08 -6.33
N THR A 399 -12.54 -24.92 -6.50
CA THR A 399 -12.79 -26.06 -5.60
C THR A 399 -12.19 -27.36 -6.09
N GLN A 400 -12.16 -27.58 -7.40
CA GLN A 400 -11.70 -28.84 -7.99
C GLN A 400 -10.22 -28.82 -8.42
N TYR A 401 -9.65 -27.64 -8.71
CA TYR A 401 -8.36 -27.54 -9.37
C TYR A 401 -7.35 -26.66 -8.64
N SER A 402 -6.08 -26.90 -8.94
CA SER A 402 -4.97 -26.15 -8.35
C SER A 402 -4.75 -24.84 -9.08
N TYR A 403 -4.91 -23.73 -8.37
CA TYR A 403 -4.52 -22.40 -8.85
C TYR A 403 -2.99 -22.27 -8.84
N LEU A 404 -2.40 -21.99 -10.01
CA LEU A 404 -0.93 -21.88 -10.14
C LEU A 404 -0.46 -20.44 -10.20
N HIS A 405 -1.12 -19.61 -11.00
CA HIS A 405 -0.70 -18.23 -11.23
C HIS A 405 -1.90 -17.34 -11.51
N GLY A 406 -1.82 -16.09 -11.09
CA GLY A 406 -2.72 -15.07 -11.60
C GLY A 406 -2.23 -13.68 -11.29
N ASP A 407 -2.35 -12.82 -12.30
CA ASP A 407 -1.99 -11.42 -12.27
C ASP A 407 -2.99 -10.62 -13.11
N GLU A 408 -2.61 -9.41 -13.54
CA GLU A 408 -3.47 -8.56 -14.35
C GLU A 408 -3.51 -8.96 -15.84
N HIS A 409 -2.66 -9.90 -16.26
CA HIS A 409 -2.53 -10.35 -17.64
C HIS A 409 -3.14 -11.73 -17.88
N MET A 410 -3.18 -12.62 -16.87
CA MET A 410 -3.81 -13.93 -17.00
C MET A 410 -4.10 -14.59 -15.65
N THR A 411 -4.91 -15.64 -15.68
CA THR A 411 -5.07 -16.64 -14.61
C THR A 411 -4.79 -18.04 -15.16
N LEU A 412 -4.09 -18.87 -14.40
CA LEU A 412 -3.69 -20.23 -14.77
C LEU A 412 -4.09 -21.23 -13.69
N TYR A 413 -4.77 -22.28 -14.12
CA TYR A 413 -5.13 -23.45 -13.31
C TYR A 413 -4.47 -24.71 -13.87
N ARG A 414 -4.09 -25.62 -12.97
CA ARG A 414 -3.75 -27.01 -13.30
C ARG A 414 -4.97 -27.88 -13.08
N LEU A 415 -5.38 -28.60 -14.11
CA LEU A 415 -6.58 -29.42 -14.20
C LEU A 415 -6.37 -30.87 -13.69
N GLU A 416 -5.38 -31.09 -12.83
CA GLU A 416 -5.21 -32.37 -12.12
C GLU A 416 -5.98 -32.34 -10.80
N ASN A 417 -6.67 -33.43 -10.46
CA ASN A 417 -7.26 -33.56 -9.13
C ASN A 417 -6.16 -33.59 -8.07
N PRO A 418 -6.30 -32.86 -6.94
CA PRO A 418 -5.48 -33.15 -5.77
C PRO A 418 -5.77 -34.59 -5.36
N GLY A 419 -4.76 -35.47 -5.51
CA GLY A 419 -4.83 -36.86 -5.08
C GLY A 419 -5.08 -37.03 -3.59
#